data_AF-A0A2E7CPX6-F1
#
_entry.id   AF-A0A2E7CPX6-F1
#
_cell.length_a   1.000
_cell.length_b   1.000
_cell.length_c   1.000
_cell.angle_alpha   90.00
_cell.angle_beta   90.00
_cell.angle_gamma   90.00
#
_symmetry.space_group_name_H-M   'P 1'
#
loop_
_entity.id
_entity.type
_entity.pdbx_description
1 polymer ?
#
loop_
_entity_poly.entity_id
_entity_poly.type
_entity_poly.pdbx_seq_one_letter_code
_entity_poly.pdbx_strand_id
1 'polypeptide(L)'
;MKVSDVDFSQYVVSLARGVLAGLGELPDPETNQSVKNLILAQHSFAVLKMLAHKTEGNLTSDEHHLIQTLIQDLEQRMNTQSK
;
A
#
# COMPACT_ATOMS: atom_id res chain seq x y z
N MET A 1 2.78 6.60 -27.84
CA MET A 1 2.31 6.04 -26.56
C MET A 1 2.73 7.02 -25.48
N LYS A 2 1.80 7.79 -24.91
CA LYS A 2 2.12 8.74 -23.82
C LYS A 2 2.44 7.86 -22.61
N VAL A 3 3.71 7.79 -22.22
CA VAL A 3 4.06 7.29 -20.90
C VAL A 3 3.46 8.31 -19.95
N SER A 4 2.27 8.01 -19.41
CA SER A 4 1.71 8.78 -18.32
C SER A 4 2.74 8.67 -17.20
N ASP A 5 3.36 9.77 -16.81
CA ASP A 5 4.26 9.79 -15.67
C ASP A 5 3.58 9.10 -14.50
N VAL A 6 4.29 8.18 -13.85
CA VAL A 6 3.78 7.50 -12.67
C VAL A 6 3.67 8.56 -11.58
N ASP A 7 2.43 8.90 -11.23
CA ASP A 7 2.17 9.83 -10.13
C ASP A 7 2.46 9.14 -8.80
N PHE A 8 3.07 9.87 -7.86
CA PHE A 8 3.39 9.33 -6.52
C PHE A 8 2.14 8.74 -5.85
N SER A 9 1.00 9.41 -5.98
CA SER A 9 -0.28 8.95 -5.45
C SER A 9 -0.69 7.59 -6.03
N GLN A 10 -0.52 7.40 -7.34
CA GLN A 10 -0.80 6.13 -7.99
C GLN A 10 0.12 5.01 -7.50
N TYR A 11 1.40 5.32 -7.28
CA TYR A 11 2.36 4.34 -6.76
C TYR A 11 2.06 3.94 -5.32
N VAL A 12 1.75 4.90 -4.44
CA VAL A 12 1.37 4.62 -3.04
C VAL A 12 0.08 3.81 -2.98
N VAL A 13 -0.92 4.12 -3.81
CA VAL A 13 -2.15 3.32 -3.92
C VAL A 13 -1.85 1.90 -4.40
N SER A 14 -0.94 1.72 -5.36
CA SER A 14 -0.52 0.39 -5.81
C SER A 14 0.12 -0.44 -4.69
N LEU A 15 0.97 0.18 -3.88
CA LEU A 15 1.58 -0.47 -2.71
C LEU A 15 0.52 -0.84 -1.65
N ALA A 16 -0.45 0.04 -1.39
CA ALA A 16 -1.57 -0.25 -0.49
C ALA A 16 -2.39 -1.46 -0.98
N ARG A 17 -2.64 -1.57 -2.28
CA ARG A 17 -3.29 -2.75 -2.88
C ARG A 17 -2.45 -4.02 -2.68
N GLY A 18 -1.12 -3.93 -2.76
CA GLY A 18 -0.22 -5.04 -2.43
C GLY A 18 -0.37 -5.52 -0.99
N VAL A 19 -0.59 -4.59 -0.04
CA VAL A 19 -0.88 -4.94 1.36
C VAL A 19 -2.20 -5.70 1.46
N LEU A 20 -3.28 -5.17 0.87
CA LEU A 20 -4.60 -5.80 0.89
C LEU A 20 -4.61 -7.18 0.21
N ALA A 21 -3.89 -7.33 -0.91
CA ALA A 21 -3.70 -8.62 -1.57
C ALA A 21 -2.96 -9.61 -0.66
N GLY A 22 -1.89 -9.17 0.00
CA GLY A 22 -1.19 -9.98 1.00
C GLY A 22 -2.07 -10.35 2.20
N LEU A 23 -3.04 -9.52 2.57
CA LEU A 23 -4.03 -9.86 3.60
C LEU A 23 -5.11 -10.84 3.11
N GLY A 24 -5.17 -11.13 1.80
CA GLY A 24 -6.22 -11.95 1.18
C GLY A 24 -7.52 -11.19 0.92
N GLU A 25 -7.53 -9.86 1.11
CA GLU A 25 -8.71 -9.00 0.86
C GLU A 25 -8.89 -8.66 -0.64
N LEU A 26 -7.86 -8.90 -1.46
CA LEU A 26 -7.95 -8.82 -2.92
C LEU A 26 -7.66 -10.19 -3.54
N PRO A 27 -8.46 -10.63 -4.52
CA PRO A 27 -8.15 -11.83 -5.28
C PRO A 27 -6.91 -11.57 -6.13
N ASP A 28 -6.00 -12.53 -6.14
CA ASP A 28 -4.84 -12.50 -7.03
C ASP A 28 -5.33 -12.60 -8.49
N PRO A 29 -4.97 -11.65 -9.39
CA PRO A 29 -5.47 -11.65 -10.76
C PRO A 29 -4.99 -12.84 -11.59
N GLU A 30 -3.89 -13.51 -11.21
CA GLU A 30 -3.36 -14.64 -11.95
C GLU A 30 -3.96 -15.98 -11.50
N THR A 31 -4.17 -16.14 -10.20
CA THR A 31 -4.64 -17.43 -9.64
C THR A 31 -6.12 -17.43 -9.30
N ASN A 32 -6.75 -16.25 -9.25
CA ASN A 32 -8.11 -16.02 -8.77
C ASN A 32 -8.35 -16.54 -7.33
N GLN A 33 -7.26 -16.79 -6.59
CA GLN A 33 -7.26 -17.28 -5.23
C GLN A 33 -6.79 -16.18 -4.29
N SER A 34 -7.56 -15.91 -3.24
CA SER A 34 -7.13 -15.06 -2.13
C SER A 34 -6.18 -15.85 -1.23
N VAL A 35 -4.91 -15.94 -1.62
CA VAL A 35 -3.87 -16.56 -0.78
C VAL A 35 -3.34 -15.51 0.18
N LYS A 36 -3.64 -15.67 1.48
CA LYS A 36 -3.12 -14.80 2.54
C LYS A 36 -1.60 -14.94 2.61
N ASN A 37 -0.90 -13.93 2.09
CA ASN A 37 0.55 -13.80 2.14
C ASN A 37 0.94 -12.63 3.06
N LEU A 38 1.02 -12.94 4.36
CA LEU A 38 1.39 -11.95 5.38
C LEU A 38 2.79 -11.37 5.18
N ILE A 39 3.69 -12.10 4.51
CA ILE A 39 5.03 -11.60 4.17
C ILE A 39 4.92 -10.49 3.13
N LEU A 40 4.13 -10.71 2.08
CA LEU A 40 3.84 -9.68 1.07
C LEU A 40 3.18 -8.45 1.69
N ALA A 41 2.20 -8.66 2.59
CA ALA A 41 1.54 -7.57 3.29
C ALA A 41 2.51 -6.74 4.12
N GLN A 42 3.30 -7.40 4.98
CA GLN A 42 4.30 -6.74 5.81
C GLN A 42 5.38 -6.02 5.01
N HIS A 43 5.89 -6.65 3.94
CA HIS A 43 6.90 -6.04 3.08
C HIS A 43 6.35 -4.79 2.38
N SER A 44 5.17 -4.89 1.76
CA SER A 44 4.54 -3.76 1.06
C SER A 44 4.23 -2.61 2.02
N PHE A 45 3.76 -2.92 3.24
CA PHE A 45 3.51 -1.92 4.27
C PHE A 45 4.80 -1.27 4.79
N ALA A 46 5.87 -2.04 4.97
CA ALA A 46 7.18 -1.53 5.35
C ALA A 46 7.76 -0.58 4.29
N VAL A 47 7.61 -0.91 3.00
CA VAL A 47 7.99 -0.03 1.89
C VAL A 47 7.19 1.28 1.94
N LEU A 48 5.88 1.20 2.16
CA LEU A 48 5.01 2.38 2.23
C LEU A 48 5.38 3.29 3.42
N LYS A 49 5.68 2.72 4.60
CA LYS A 49 6.20 3.47 5.76
C LYS A 49 7.58 4.09 5.50
N MET A 50 8.48 3.34 4.89
CA MET A 50 9.81 3.85 4.52
C MET A 50 9.69 5.02 3.54
N LEU A 51 8.81 4.93 2.54
CA LEU A 51 8.56 6.01 1.59
C LEU A 51 8.05 7.25 2.30
N ALA A 52 7.02 7.13 3.14
CA ALA A 52 6.49 8.26 3.90
C ALA A 52 7.57 9.02 4.67
N HIS A 53 8.49 8.30 5.32
CA HIS A 53 9.62 8.89 6.03
C HIS A 53 10.66 9.50 5.07
N LYS A 54 11.01 8.82 3.98
CA LYS A 54 12.04 9.30 3.04
C LYS A 54 11.59 10.48 2.18
N THR A 55 10.28 10.62 1.95
CA THR A 55 9.71 11.70 1.14
C THR A 55 9.19 12.86 1.99
N GLU A 56 9.31 12.80 3.32
CA GLU A 56 8.93 13.90 4.20
C GLU A 56 9.60 15.21 3.78
N GLY A 57 8.82 16.29 3.71
CA GLY A 57 9.28 17.60 3.21
C GLY A 57 9.32 17.76 1.68
N ASN A 58 9.16 16.67 0.91
CA ASN A 58 9.08 16.70 -0.56
C ASN A 58 7.68 16.41 -1.10
N LEU A 59 6.70 16.16 -0.23
CA LEU A 59 5.32 15.87 -0.61
C LEU A 59 4.47 17.15 -0.64
N THR A 60 3.54 17.21 -1.57
CA THR A 60 2.41 18.14 -1.51
C THR A 60 1.51 17.80 -0.31
N SER A 61 0.65 18.75 0.11
CA SER A 61 -0.30 18.52 1.20
C SER A 61 -1.24 17.34 0.92
N ASP A 62 -1.65 17.16 -0.32
CA ASP A 62 -2.55 16.07 -0.73
C ASP A 62 -1.83 14.72 -0.69
N GLU A 63 -0.61 14.63 -1.20
CA GLU A 63 0.20 13.39 -1.15
C GLU A 63 0.54 12.99 0.28
N HIS A 64 0.89 13.97 1.11
CA HIS A 64 1.16 13.74 2.53
C HIS A 64 -0.09 13.22 3.26
N HIS A 65 -1.26 13.83 3.00
CA HIS A 65 -2.51 13.38 3.58
C HIS A 65 -2.89 11.96 3.10
N LEU A 66 -2.71 11.68 1.80
CA LEU A 66 -3.00 10.39 1.20
C LEU A 66 -2.16 9.27 1.84
N ILE A 67 -0.83 9.43 1.90
CA ILE A 67 0.05 8.38 2.41
C ILE A 67 -0.19 8.13 3.89
N GLN A 68 -0.42 9.18 4.69
CA GLN A 68 -0.75 9.03 6.12
C GLN A 68 -2.08 8.30 6.33
N THR A 69 -3.11 8.67 5.57
CA THR A 69 -4.43 8.02 5.64
C THR A 69 -4.34 6.54 5.27
N LEU A 70 -3.59 6.20 4.21
CA LEU A 70 -3.38 4.82 3.81
C LEU A 70 -2.60 4.02 4.86
N ILE A 71 -1.56 4.58 5.47
CA ILE A 71 -0.82 3.90 6.55
C ILE A 71 -1.76 3.56 7.71
N GLN A 72 -2.56 4.51 8.17
CA GLN A 72 -3.47 4.32 9.30
C GLN A 72 -4.54 3.25 9.00
N ASP A 73 -5.17 3.30 7.83
CA ASP A 73 -6.18 2.30 7.43
C ASP A 73 -5.57 0.89 7.32
N LEU A 74 -4.41 0.77 6.67
CA LEU A 74 -3.72 -0.52 6.51
C LEU A 74 -3.24 -1.09 7.84
N GLU A 75 -2.76 -0.25 8.77
CA GLU A 75 -2.37 -0.67 10.12
C GLU A 75 -3.56 -1.27 10.88
N GLN A 76 -4.73 -0.63 10.82
CA GLN A 76 -5.96 -1.16 11.41
C GLN A 76 -6.35 -2.51 10.82
N ARG A 77 -6.28 -2.67 9.49
CA ARG A 77 -6.57 -3.94 8.81
C ARG A 77 -5.59 -5.04 9.20
N MET A 78 -4.30 -4.75 9.20
CA MET A 78 -3.25 -5.70 9.60
C MET A 78 -3.43 -6.17 11.05
N ASN A 79 -3.81 -5.27 11.95
CA ASN A 79 -4.09 -5.59 13.35
C ASN A 79 -5.36 -6.44 13.51
N THR A 80 -6.38 -6.21 12.68
CA THR A 80 -7.62 -6.99 12.69
C THR A 80 -7.41 -8.42 12.20
N GLN A 81 -6.50 -8.63 11.23
CA GLN A 81 -6.18 -9.93 10.64
C GLN A 81 -5.21 -10.81 11.47
N SER A 82 -4.64 -10.25 12.55
CA SER A 82 -3.78 -10.96 13.52
C SER A 82 -4.55 -11.50 14.74
N LYS A 83 -5.89 -11.44 14.75
CA LYS A 83 -6.75 -12.09 15.75
C LYS A 83 -7.50 -13.26 15.12
#